data_AF-A0A800JEN7-F1
#
_entry.id   AF-A0A800JEN7-F1
#
_cell.length_a   1.000
_cell.length_b   1.000
_cell.length_c   1.000
_cell.angle_alpha   90.00
_cell.angle_beta   90.00
_cell.angle_gamma   90.00
#
_symmetry.space_group_name_H-M   'P 1'
#
loop_
_entity.id
_entity.type
_entity.pdbx_description
1 polymer ?
#
loop_
_entity_poly.entity_id
_entity_poly.type
_entity_poly.pdbx_seq_one_letter_code
_entity_poly.pdbx_strand_id
1 'polypeptide(L)'
;LSRLDPLQRALGRPNRDQVVTARDTLPTLLQALELTNGTTLDNYLKGAAIHWQQKQQNPDVMISKIYLTALGREPNRTERTIASEMLGEHPKPETIADLLWIIVMLPEFQIIR
;
A
#
# COMPACT_ATOMS: atom_id res chain seq x y z
N LEU A 1 -3.87 11.45 25.10
CA LEU A 1 -2.71 11.35 24.18
C LEU A 1 -2.90 10.10 23.32
N SER A 2 -3.36 10.22 22.07
CA SER A 2 -3.53 9.05 21.20
C SER A 2 -2.15 8.55 20.77
N ARG A 3 -1.76 7.36 21.23
CA ARG A 3 -0.51 6.70 20.86
C ARG A 3 -0.49 6.50 19.35
N LEU A 4 0.53 7.01 18.66
CA LEU A 4 0.69 6.83 17.22
C LEU A 4 0.93 5.34 16.91
N ASP A 5 0.06 4.78 16.08
CA ASP A 5 0.19 3.44 15.53
C ASP A 5 1.53 3.33 14.77
N PRO A 6 2.27 2.20 14.86
CA PRO A 6 3.57 2.04 14.20
C PRO A 6 3.55 2.46 12.72
N LEU A 7 2.47 2.13 11.99
CA LEU A 7 2.32 2.49 10.58
C LEU A 7 2.18 4.00 10.35
N GLN A 8 1.53 4.73 11.26
CA GLN A 8 1.44 6.19 11.19
C GLN A 8 2.80 6.86 11.45
N ARG A 9 3.61 6.25 12.30
CA ARG A 9 4.98 6.68 12.56
C ARG A 9 5.87 6.39 11.35
N ALA A 10 5.72 5.23 10.71
CA ALA A 10 6.41 4.83 9.49
C ALA A 10 6.16 5.80 8.32
N LEU A 11 4.92 6.27 8.14
CA LEU A 11 4.53 7.21 7.08
C LEU A 11 4.84 8.69 7.39
N GLY A 12 5.70 8.96 8.38
CA GLY A 12 6.23 10.29 8.64
C GLY A 12 5.25 11.24 9.34
N ARG A 13 4.31 10.74 10.15
CA ARG A 13 3.47 11.61 11.01
C ARG A 13 4.31 12.14 12.19
N PRO A 14 4.56 13.45 12.29
CA PRO A 14 5.29 14.02 13.41
C PRO A 14 4.50 13.88 14.72
N ASN A 15 5.20 13.75 15.85
CA ASN A 15 4.59 13.76 17.17
C ASN A 15 3.93 15.12 17.44
N ARG A 16 2.77 15.13 18.11
CA ARG A 16 1.99 16.36 18.37
C ARG A 16 2.71 17.41 19.23
N ASP A 17 3.80 17.04 19.87
CA ASP A 17 4.62 17.95 20.70
C ASP A 17 5.77 18.61 19.90
N GLN A 18 5.92 18.30 18.60
CA GLN A 18 6.94 18.90 17.74
C GLN A 18 6.30 19.74 16.63
N VAL A 19 6.62 21.04 16.62
CA VAL A 19 6.33 21.93 15.50
C VAL A 19 7.43 21.76 14.48
N VAL A 20 7.11 21.17 13.32
CA VAL A 20 8.06 20.99 12.22
C VAL A 20 7.67 21.93 11.10
N THR A 21 8.61 22.77 10.65
CA THR A 21 8.39 23.78 9.60
C THR A 21 8.67 23.27 8.19
N ALA A 22 9.16 22.04 8.05
CA ALA A 22 9.41 21.36 6.78
C ALA A 22 9.12 19.86 6.94
N ARG A 23 8.61 19.23 5.88
CA ARG A 23 8.38 17.78 5.85
C ARG A 23 9.58 17.12 5.19
N ASP A 24 10.37 16.37 5.94
CA ASP A 24 11.45 15.57 5.36
C ASP A 24 10.85 14.53 4.42
N THR A 25 11.28 14.54 3.16
CA THR A 25 10.76 13.66 2.09
C THR A 25 11.37 12.27 2.10
N LEU A 26 12.37 12.02 2.97
CA LEU A 26 13.11 10.78 3.06
C LEU A 26 12.72 10.00 4.33
N PRO A 27 12.27 8.73 4.20
CA PRO A 27 12.01 7.90 5.37
C PRO A 27 13.32 7.62 6.13
N THR A 28 13.26 7.68 7.46
CA THR A 28 14.35 7.27 8.34
C THR A 28 14.59 5.76 8.24
N LEU A 29 15.82 5.30 8.53
CA LEU A 29 16.20 3.89 8.46
C LEU A 29 15.25 2.96 9.24
N LEU A 30 14.77 3.40 10.40
CA LEU A 30 13.82 2.65 11.22
C LEU A 30 12.44 2.52 10.55
N GLN A 31 11.97 3.58 9.88
CA GLN A 31 10.72 3.55 9.12
C GLN A 31 10.81 2.64 7.90
N ALA A 32 11.95 2.67 7.19
CA ALA A 32 12.22 1.74 6.10
C ALA A 32 12.24 0.27 6.59
N LEU A 33 12.78 0.02 7.78
CA LEU A 33 12.80 -1.32 8.39
C LEU A 33 11.40 -1.80 8.81
N GLU A 34 10.57 -0.93 9.38
CA GLU A 34 9.18 -1.26 9.74
C GLU A 34 8.28 -1.45 8.52
N LEU A 35 8.50 -0.72 7.41
CA LEU A 35 7.80 -0.93 6.15
C LEU A 35 8.22 -2.24 5.46
N THR A 36 9.47 -2.65 5.63
CA THR A 36 10.00 -3.88 5.03
C THR A 36 9.72 -5.13 5.87
N ASN A 37 9.76 -5.03 7.20
CA ASN A 37 9.75 -6.17 8.13
C ASN A 37 8.65 -6.12 9.21
N GLY A 38 7.79 -5.09 9.23
CA GLY A 38 6.77 -4.92 10.26
C GLY A 38 5.52 -5.77 10.01
N THR A 39 5.12 -6.57 11.01
CA THR A 39 3.89 -7.39 10.98
C THR A 39 2.59 -6.56 10.87
N THR A 40 2.66 -5.26 11.18
CA THR A 40 1.50 -4.36 11.14
C THR A 40 1.01 -4.15 9.71
N LEU A 41 1.91 -3.79 8.78
CA LEU A 41 1.55 -3.59 7.37
C LEU A 41 1.08 -4.90 6.73
N ASP A 42 1.79 -6.00 6.98
CA ASP A 42 1.44 -7.34 6.51
C ASP A 42 0.01 -7.74 6.93
N ASN A 43 -0.35 -7.55 8.20
CA ASN A 43 -1.70 -7.84 8.69
C ASN A 43 -2.79 -6.99 8.02
N TYR A 44 -2.53 -5.69 7.81
CA TYR A 44 -3.46 -4.81 7.09
C TYR A 44 -3.63 -5.24 5.62
N LEU A 45 -2.54 -5.60 4.94
CA LEU A 45 -2.57 -6.05 3.55
C LEU A 45 -3.33 -7.36 3.40
N LYS A 46 -3.13 -8.32 4.30
CA LYS A 46 -3.90 -9.59 4.32
C LYS A 46 -5.39 -9.34 4.52
N GLY A 47 -5.76 -8.45 5.44
CA GLY A 47 -7.16 -8.06 5.65
C GLY A 47 -7.77 -7.39 4.41
N ALA A 48 -7.02 -6.48 3.77
CA ALA A 48 -7.44 -5.82 2.54
C ALA A 48 -7.58 -6.82 1.37
N ALA A 49 -6.68 -7.79 1.27
CA ALA A 49 -6.72 -8.81 0.23
C ALA A 49 -7.99 -9.69 0.31
N ILE A 50 -8.36 -10.12 1.51
CA ILE A 50 -9.61 -10.87 1.73
C ILE A 50 -10.83 -10.02 1.33
N HIS A 51 -10.84 -8.73 1.72
CA HIS A 51 -11.91 -7.81 1.36
C HIS A 51 -12.05 -7.65 -0.16
N TRP A 52 -10.94 -7.47 -0.88
CA TRP A 52 -10.95 -7.30 -2.33
C TRP A 52 -11.36 -8.59 -3.06
N GLN A 53 -10.90 -9.75 -2.60
CA GLN A 53 -11.28 -11.04 -3.16
C GLN A 53 -12.79 -11.29 -3.07
N GLN A 54 -13.41 -10.96 -1.93
CA GLN A 54 -14.86 -11.10 -1.74
C GLN A 54 -15.66 -10.09 -2.57
N LYS A 55 -15.13 -8.89 -2.76
CA LYS A 55 -15.81 -7.79 -3.45
C LYS A 55 -15.81 -7.94 -4.96
N GLN A 56 -14.75 -8.50 -5.54
CA GLN A 56 -14.58 -8.61 -6.98
C GLN A 56 -13.87 -9.90 -7.37
N GLN A 57 -14.53 -10.75 -8.14
CA GLN A 57 -13.92 -12.00 -8.63
C GLN A 57 -13.19 -11.84 -9.97
N ASN A 58 -13.52 -10.81 -10.75
CA ASN A 58 -12.86 -10.54 -12.02
C ASN A 58 -11.51 -9.80 -11.81
N PRO A 59 -10.36 -10.40 -12.18
CA PRO A 59 -9.04 -9.82 -11.97
C PRO A 59 -8.84 -8.46 -12.64
N ASP A 60 -9.25 -8.28 -13.88
CA ASP A 60 -9.06 -7.02 -14.64
C ASP A 60 -9.77 -5.83 -13.98
N VAL A 61 -11.00 -6.07 -13.52
CA VAL A 61 -11.79 -5.06 -12.81
C VAL A 61 -11.21 -4.82 -11.41
N MET A 62 -10.70 -5.86 -10.75
CA MET A 62 -10.03 -5.73 -9.46
C MET A 62 -8.78 -4.84 -9.59
N ILE A 63 -7.91 -5.11 -10.55
CA ILE A 63 -6.70 -4.30 -10.82
C ILE A 63 -7.10 -2.85 -11.04
N SER A 64 -8.04 -2.59 -11.95
CA SER A 64 -8.47 -1.22 -12.26
C SER A 64 -8.99 -0.49 -11.03
N LYS A 65 -9.82 -1.14 -10.20
CA LYS A 65 -10.35 -0.55 -8.97
C LYS A 65 -9.28 -0.34 -7.89
N ILE A 66 -8.33 -1.26 -7.74
CA ILE A 66 -7.24 -1.13 -6.76
C ILE A 66 -6.39 0.09 -7.12
N TYR A 67 -5.96 0.22 -8.38
CA TYR A 67 -5.16 1.36 -8.84
C TYR A 67 -5.91 2.69 -8.67
N LEU A 68 -7.19 2.74 -9.03
CA LEU A 68 -8.02 3.94 -8.82
C LEU A 68 -8.15 4.30 -7.33
N THR A 69 -8.30 3.30 -6.46
CA THR A 69 -8.47 3.54 -5.01
C THR A 69 -7.15 3.95 -4.36
N ALA A 70 -6.02 3.38 -4.79
CA ALA A 70 -4.71 3.60 -4.16
C ALA A 70 -3.97 4.81 -4.74
N LEU A 71 -4.02 5.02 -6.06
CA LEU A 71 -3.25 6.05 -6.78
C LEU A 71 -4.14 7.12 -7.44
N GLY A 72 -5.47 6.96 -7.44
CA GLY A 72 -6.39 7.93 -8.06
C GLY A 72 -6.37 7.93 -9.59
N ARG A 73 -5.68 6.98 -10.22
CA ARG A 73 -5.56 6.84 -11.68
C ARG A 73 -5.74 5.41 -12.14
N GLU A 74 -6.00 5.23 -13.42
CA GLU A 74 -6.01 3.90 -14.04
C GLU A 74 -4.57 3.34 -14.18
N PRO A 75 -4.42 2.00 -14.15
CA PRO A 75 -3.13 1.37 -14.42
C PRO A 75 -2.72 1.62 -15.88
N ASN A 76 -1.44 1.90 -16.10
CA ASN A 76 -0.90 1.94 -17.45
C ASN A 76 -0.83 0.52 -18.05
N ARG A 77 -0.51 0.43 -19.35
CA ARG A 77 -0.48 -0.87 -20.06
C ARG A 77 0.49 -1.86 -19.41
N THR A 78 1.68 -1.42 -19.03
CA THR A 78 2.71 -2.26 -18.41
C THR A 78 2.30 -2.72 -17.01
N GLU A 79 1.81 -1.79 -16.19
CA GLU A 79 1.26 -2.08 -14.85
C GLU A 79 0.13 -3.10 -14.91
N ARG A 80 -0.78 -2.95 -15.89
CA ARG A 80 -1.89 -3.89 -16.08
C ARG A 80 -1.39 -5.27 -16.48
N THR A 81 -0.44 -5.38 -17.39
CA THR A 81 0.15 -6.67 -17.79
C THR A 81 0.78 -7.37 -16.60
N ILE A 82 1.65 -6.67 -15.85
CA ILE A 82 2.33 -7.24 -14.68
C ILE A 82 1.31 -7.67 -13.61
N ALA A 83 0.34 -6.82 -13.29
CA ALA A 83 -0.68 -7.13 -12.29
C ALA A 83 -1.58 -8.30 -12.71
N SER A 84 -1.90 -8.40 -14.00
CA SER A 84 -2.70 -9.51 -14.54
C SER A 84 -1.93 -10.84 -14.52
N GLU A 85 -0.64 -10.83 -14.88
CA GLU A 85 0.22 -12.01 -14.80
C GLU A 85 0.36 -12.50 -13.35
N MET A 86 0.43 -11.56 -12.40
CA MET A 86 0.60 -11.87 -10.98
C MET A 86 -0.68 -12.38 -10.31
N LEU A 87 -1.84 -11.84 -10.65
CA LEU A 87 -3.13 -12.28 -10.10
C LEU A 87 -3.64 -13.57 -10.77
N GLY A 88 -3.34 -13.77 -12.05
CA GLY A 88 -3.85 -14.90 -12.84
C GLY A 88 -5.37 -14.90 -13.00
N GLU A 89 -5.93 -16.03 -13.45
CA GLU A 89 -7.39 -16.20 -13.63
C GLU A 89 -8.15 -16.29 -12.29
N HIS A 90 -7.48 -16.77 -11.24
CA HIS A 90 -8.07 -16.97 -9.92
C HIS A 90 -7.25 -16.24 -8.85
N PRO A 91 -7.63 -15.00 -8.51
CA PRO A 91 -6.86 -14.18 -7.60
C PRO A 91 -6.99 -14.74 -6.16
N LYS A 92 -5.85 -15.13 -5.60
CA LYS A 92 -5.74 -15.64 -4.22
C LYS A 92 -5.46 -14.47 -3.27
N PRO A 93 -5.80 -14.59 -1.96
CA PRO A 93 -5.49 -13.54 -0.99
C PRO A 93 -4.01 -13.19 -0.94
N GLU A 94 -3.13 -14.17 -1.14
CA GLU A 94 -1.68 -13.98 -1.18
C GLU A 94 -1.25 -13.07 -2.34
N THR A 95 -1.68 -13.40 -3.57
CA THR A 95 -1.31 -12.62 -4.77
C THR A 95 -1.92 -11.22 -4.77
N ILE A 96 -3.10 -11.05 -4.17
CA ILE A 96 -3.71 -9.73 -3.97
C ILE A 96 -2.93 -8.93 -2.93
N ALA A 97 -2.51 -9.55 -1.82
CA ALA A 97 -1.71 -8.88 -0.79
C ALA A 97 -0.37 -8.42 -1.34
N ASP A 98 0.29 -9.27 -2.15
CA ASP A 98 1.53 -8.92 -2.85
C ASP A 98 1.33 -7.73 -3.81
N LEU A 99 0.21 -7.68 -4.56
CA LEU A 99 -0.07 -6.58 -5.46
C LEU A 99 -0.27 -5.27 -4.68
N LEU A 100 -1.02 -5.32 -3.58
CA LEU A 100 -1.21 -4.18 -2.70
C LEU A 100 0.12 -3.73 -2.08
N TRP A 101 0.99 -4.66 -1.71
CA TRP A 101 2.33 -4.37 -1.21
C TRP A 101 3.16 -3.61 -2.25
N ILE A 102 3.20 -4.09 -3.50
CA ILE A 102 3.92 -3.41 -4.60
C ILE A 102 3.45 -1.97 -4.73
N ILE A 103 2.12 -1.76 -4.75
CA ILE A 103 1.55 -0.42 -4.90
C ILE A 103 1.92 0.48 -3.72
N VAL A 104 1.85 -0.02 -2.48
CA VAL A 104 2.24 0.72 -1.27
C VAL A 104 3.73 1.07 -1.26
N MET A 105 4.57 0.27 -1.94
CA MET A 105 6.00 0.51 -2.08
C MET A 105 6.35 1.46 -3.22
N LEU A 106 5.40 1.86 -4.08
CA LEU A 106 5.67 2.85 -5.12
C LEU A 106 5.95 4.22 -4.49
N PRO A 107 6.97 4.97 -4.98
CA PRO A 107 7.22 6.33 -4.52
C PRO A 107 6.00 7.25 -4.66
N GLU A 108 5.18 7.02 -5.71
CA GLU A 108 3.93 7.74 -5.95
C GLU A 108 2.93 7.59 -4.80
N PHE A 109 2.89 6.43 -4.14
CA PHE A 109 2.02 6.19 -2.99
C PHE A 109 2.60 6.77 -1.70
N GLN A 110 3.93 6.70 -1.54
CA GLN A 110 4.62 7.14 -0.32
C GLN A 110 4.77 8.66 -0.22
N ILE A 111 4.91 9.34 -1.36
CA ILE A 111 5.15 10.78 -1.42
C ILE A 111 3.83 11.49 -1.71
N ILE A 112 3.22 12.05 -0.67
CA ILE A 112 2.15 13.05 -0.83
C ILE A 112 2.84 14.34 -1.30
N ARG A 113 2.65 14.70 -2.58
CA ARG A 113 2.96 16.05 -3.06
C ARG A 113 1.93 17.06 -2.57
#